data_AF-A0A967WLS2-F1
#
_entry.id   AF-A0A967WLS2-F1
#
_cell.length_a   1.000
_cell.length_b   1.000
_cell.length_c   1.000
_cell.angle_alpha   90.00
_cell.angle_beta   90.00
_cell.angle_gamma   90.00
#
_symmetry.space_group_name_H-M   'P 1'
#
loop_
_entity.id
_entity.type
_entity.pdbx_description
1 polymer ?
#
loop_
_entity_poly.entity_id
_entity_poly.type
_entity_poly.pdbx_seq_one_letter_code
_entity_poly.pdbx_strand_id
1 'polypeptide(L)' 'QRSPAYVKQVARVWRQAIDESGAHPEAFQVKPEWNQELAKVSEGAQTTLGAYNRPWQ' A
#
# COMPACT_ATOMS: atom_id res chain seq x y z
N GLN A 1 -5.15 19.40 -3.11
CA GLN A 1 -3.95 18.75 -3.70
C GLN A 1 -3.19 18.04 -2.57
N ARG A 2 -2.60 16.86 -2.82
CA ARG A 2 -1.76 16.16 -1.82
C ARG A 2 -0.40 16.86 -1.71
N SER A 3 0.19 16.92 -0.52
CA SER A 3 1.48 17.61 -0.30
C SER A 3 2.66 16.82 -0.91
N PRO A 4 3.80 17.47 -1.20
CA PRO A 4 5.01 16.76 -1.63
C PRO A 4 5.49 15.70 -0.62
N ALA A 5 5.28 15.94 0.68
CA ALA A 5 5.59 14.99 1.74
C ALA A 5 4.74 13.71 1.63
N TYR A 6 3.45 13.85 1.33
CA TYR A 6 2.55 12.71 1.08
C TYR A 6 3.07 11.84 -0.07
N VAL A 7 3.38 12.45 -1.22
CA VAL A 7 3.82 11.71 -2.41
C VAL A 7 5.14 10.99 -2.13
N LYS A 8 6.08 11.66 -1.47
CA LYS A 8 7.38 11.07 -1.08
C LYS A 8 7.19 9.86 -0.17
N GLN A 9 6.30 9.95 0.82
CA GLN A 9 6.06 8.87 1.78
C GLN A 9 5.46 7.64 1.11
N VAL A 10 4.44 7.83 0.28
CA VAL A 10 3.81 6.75 -0.49
C VAL A 10 4.83 6.11 -1.44
N ALA A 11 5.51 6.90 -2.26
CA ALA A 11 6.48 6.38 -3.24
C ALA A 11 7.61 5.57 -2.58
N ARG A 12 8.09 6.02 -1.41
CA ARG A 12 9.13 5.31 -0.64
C ARG A 12 8.66 3.93 -0.17
N VAL A 13 7.48 3.85 0.44
CA VAL A 13 6.92 2.59 0.94
C VAL A 13 6.70 1.61 -0.22
N TRP A 14 6.16 2.09 -1.33
CA TRP A 14 5.93 1.27 -2.52
C TRP A 14 7.23 0.76 -3.14
N ARG A 15 8.26 1.61 -3.24
CA ARG A 15 9.58 1.18 -3.74
C ARG A 15 10.13 0.03 -2.87
N GLN A 16 10.10 0.17 -1.55
CA GLN A 16 10.57 -0.86 -0.64
C GLN A 16 9.80 -2.17 -0.79
N ALA A 17 8.47 -2.11 -0.89
CA ALA A 17 7.64 -3.30 -1.07
C ALA A 17 7.91 -4.02 -2.40
N ILE A 18 8.07 -3.27 -3.50
CA ILE A 18 8.40 -3.83 -4.81
C ILE A 18 9.78 -4.49 -4.80
N ASP A 19 10.77 -3.80 -4.24
CA ASP A 19 12.15 -4.31 -4.20
C ASP A 19 12.21 -5.62 -3.38
N GLU A 20 11.49 -5.69 -2.26
CA GLU A 20 11.41 -6.89 -1.42
C GLU A 20 10.64 -8.04 -2.09
N SER A 21 9.53 -7.72 -2.77
CA SER A 21 8.78 -8.71 -3.55
C SER A 21 9.61 -9.27 -4.71
N GLY A 22 10.49 -8.46 -5.31
CA GLY A 22 11.39 -8.91 -6.38
C GLY A 22 12.57 -9.73 -5.86
N ALA A 23 13.10 -9.40 -4.69
CA ALA A 23 14.23 -10.12 -4.09
C ALA A 23 13.81 -11.47 -3.47
N HIS A 24 12.64 -11.54 -2.84
CA HIS A 24 12.17 -12.71 -2.09
C HIS A 24 10.69 -13.01 -2.39
N PRO A 25 10.34 -13.41 -3.63
CA PRO A 25 8.94 -13.57 -4.03
C PRO A 25 8.18 -14.62 -3.20
N GLU A 26 8.82 -15.73 -2.82
CA GLU A 26 8.16 -16.79 -2.03
C GLU A 26 8.00 -16.46 -0.55
N ALA A 27 8.77 -15.51 -0.03
CA ALA A 27 8.77 -15.11 1.37
C ALA A 27 8.21 -13.70 1.58
N PHE A 28 7.70 -13.07 0.53
CA PHE A 28 7.20 -11.70 0.59
C PHE A 28 6.06 -11.59 1.59
N GLN A 29 6.22 -10.71 2.58
CA GLN A 29 5.18 -10.36 3.53
C GLN A 29 5.09 -8.84 3.65
N VAL A 30 3.86 -8.34 3.79
CA VAL A 30 3.64 -6.92 4.03
C VAL A 30 4.16 -6.58 5.43
N LYS A 31 5.17 -5.72 5.46
CA LYS A 31 5.78 -5.27 6.70
C LYS A 31 4.85 -4.33 7.49
N PRO A 32 4.68 -4.52 8.82
CA PRO A 32 3.83 -3.67 9.65
C PRO A 32 4.19 -2.18 9.59
N GLU A 33 5.47 -1.85 9.45
CA GLU A 33 5.94 -0.48 9.31
C GLU A 33 5.40 0.21 8.04
N TRP A 34 5.24 -0.51 6.94
CA TRP A 34 4.65 0.04 5.72
C TRP A 34 3.20 0.41 5.92
N ASN A 35 2.45 -0.47 6.60
CA ASN A 35 1.06 -0.21 6.94
C ASN A 35 0.93 0.97 7.90
N GLN A 36 1.79 1.09 8.91
CA GLN A 36 1.80 2.23 9.83
C GLN A 36 2.14 3.54 9.12
N GLU A 37 3.11 3.53 8.20
CA GLU A 37 3.49 4.71 7.43
C GLU A 37 2.37 5.15 6.48
N LEU A 38 1.75 4.21 5.77
CA LEU A 38 0.62 4.50 4.90
C LEU A 38 -0.61 4.94 5.70
N ALA A 39 -0.87 4.37 6.88
CA ALA A 39 -1.98 4.76 7.73
C ALA A 39 -1.93 6.25 8.15
N LYS A 40 -0.74 6.84 8.27
CA LYS A 40 -0.58 8.29 8.58
C LYS A 40 -1.09 9.19 7.45
N VAL A 41 -1.11 8.69 6.23
CA VAL A 41 -1.49 9.43 5.02
C VAL A 41 -2.82 8.96 4.44
N SER A 42 -3.30 7.79 4.85
CA SER A 42 -4.64 7.29 4.53
C SER A 42 -5.66 8.00 5.42
N GLU A 43 -6.55 8.80 4.80
CA GLU A 43 -7.63 9.52 5.47
C GLU A 43 -8.77 8.59 5.96
N GLY A 44 -8.45 7.42 6.52
CA GLY A 44 -9.43 6.48 7.07
C GLY A 44 -10.24 5.68 6.04
N ALA A 45 -9.93 5.78 4.74
CA ALA A 45 -10.58 4.97 3.71
C ALA A 45 -9.84 3.63 3.53
N GLN A 46 -10.05 2.68 4.44
CA GLN A 46 -9.87 1.28 4.08
C GLN A 46 -11.02 0.93 3.12
N THR A 47 -10.80 1.07 1.81
CA THR A 47 -11.73 0.54 0.82
C THR A 47 -11.63 -0.98 0.89
N THR A 48 -12.44 -1.60 1.74
CA THR A 48 -12.73 -3.03 1.60
C THR A 48 -13.25 -3.20 0.17
N LEU A 49 -12.52 -3.96 -0.65
CA LEU A 49 -12.87 -4.32 -2.04
C LEU A 49 -14.16 -5.17 -2.12
N GLY A 50 -15.14 -4.98 -1.23
CA GLY A 50 -16.42 -5.66 -1.26
C GLY A 50 -17.23 -5.37 -2.53
N ALA A 51 -16.98 -4.24 -3.20
CA ALA A 51 -17.66 -3.87 -4.44
C ALA A 51 -17.06 -4.52 -5.71
N TYR A 52 -15.82 -5.04 -5.66
CA TYR A 52 -15.20 -5.74 -6.79
C TYR A 52 -15.48 -7.25 -6.81
N ASN A 53 -16.20 -7.77 -5.80
CA ASN A 53 -16.61 -9.16 -5.73
C ASN A 53 -18.06 -9.36 -6.20
N ARG A 54 -18.49 -8.61 -7.23
CA ARG A 54 -19.73 -8.93 -7.96
C ARG A 54 -19.36 -9.68 -9.24
N PRO A 55 -19.82 -10.93 -9.43
CA PRO A 55 -19.81 -11.52 -10.76
C PRO A 55 -20.68 -10.64 -11.66
N TRP A 56 -20.09 -10.12 -12.73
CA TRP A 56 -20.81 -9.45 -13.80
C TRP A 56 -21.77 -10.45 -14.46
N GLN A 57 -23.06 -10.09 -14.56
CA GLN A 57 -24.03 -10.70 -15.48
C GLN A 57 -24.17 -9.81 -16.71
#